data_AF-A0A7S7QBA0-F1
#
_entry.id   AF-A0A7S7QBA0-F1
#
_cell.length_a   1.000
_cell.length_b   1.000
_cell.length_c   1.000
_cell.angle_alpha   90.00
_cell.angle_beta   90.00
_cell.angle_gamma   90.00
#
_symmetry.space_group_name_H-M   'P 1'
#
loop_
_entity.id
_entity.type
_entity.pdbx_description
1 polymer ?
#
loop_
_entity_poly.entity_id
_entity_poly.type
_entity_poly.pdbx_seq_one_letter_code
_entity_poly.pdbx_strand_id
1 'polypeptide(L)'
;MDAPLPLAPPPGFRKAIPDKVKLQVVIRQDSKCSSCGERLGKLVDTEFDHIPAVQLRCWDPEAKDTVPPSNDVEHIFAKHVDCHAAKTFGSKASKRGSDVTEIARTKRIAKDTEEFRRRMLAKVAPDVEMPREKRPKRAWPKRSFPKRGKHEGTRSRDQEGGAAADG
;
A
#
# COMPACT_ATOMS: atom_id res chain seq x y z
N MET A 1 -21.88 -21.97 1.59
CA MET A 1 -22.42 -20.60 1.56
C MET A 1 -21.23 -19.67 1.57
N ASP A 2 -20.74 -19.25 0.40
CA ASP A 2 -19.67 -18.25 0.33
C ASP A 2 -20.21 -16.95 0.90
N ALA A 3 -19.65 -16.50 2.02
CA ALA A 3 -19.96 -15.19 2.56
C ALA A 3 -19.61 -14.14 1.48
N PRO A 4 -20.49 -13.18 1.20
CA PRO A 4 -20.17 -12.12 0.26
C PRO A 4 -18.89 -11.45 0.71
N LEU A 5 -17.94 -11.30 -0.22
CA LEU A 5 -16.67 -10.66 0.09
C LEU A 5 -16.93 -9.29 0.71
N PRO A 6 -16.26 -8.96 1.82
CA PRO A 6 -16.49 -7.69 2.49
C PRO A 6 -16.25 -6.54 1.52
N LEU A 7 -17.24 -5.66 1.41
CA LEU A 7 -17.16 -4.51 0.52
C LEU A 7 -16.02 -3.60 1.00
N ALA A 8 -15.32 -2.96 0.07
CA ALA A 8 -14.45 -1.86 0.44
C ALA A 8 -15.32 -0.66 0.88
N PRO A 9 -14.85 0.18 1.82
CA PRO A 9 -15.58 1.38 2.21
C PRO A 9 -15.78 2.31 1.00
N PRO A 10 -16.87 3.10 1.00
CA PRO A 10 -17.14 4.02 -0.08
C PRO A 10 -15.99 5.03 -0.26
N PRO A 11 -15.76 5.49 -1.50
CA PRO A 11 -14.68 6.42 -1.79
C PRO A 11 -14.84 7.71 -0.97
N GLY A 12 -13.78 8.12 -0.28
CA GLY A 12 -13.78 9.32 0.55
C GLY A 12 -14.38 9.15 1.95
N PHE A 13 -14.85 7.96 2.32
CA PHE A 13 -15.31 7.70 3.68
C PHE A 13 -14.20 7.94 4.71
N ARG A 14 -14.42 8.92 5.58
CA ARG A 14 -13.58 9.23 6.73
C ARG A 14 -14.43 9.89 7.82
N LYS A 15 -14.52 9.26 9.00
CA LYS A 15 -15.15 9.87 10.17
C LYS A 15 -14.13 10.78 10.88
N ALA A 16 -14.60 11.89 11.43
CA ALA A 16 -13.78 12.71 12.31
C ALA A 16 -13.55 11.95 13.62
N ILE A 17 -12.31 11.94 14.11
CA ILE A 17 -11.95 11.32 15.39
C ILE A 17 -12.35 12.28 16.52
N PRO A 18 -13.25 11.89 17.44
CA PRO A 18 -13.62 12.72 18.58
C PRO A 18 -12.44 12.94 19.53
N ASP A 19 -12.38 14.09 20.22
CA ASP A 19 -11.27 14.39 21.13
C ASP A 19 -11.18 13.40 22.31
N LYS A 20 -12.32 12.85 22.75
CA LYS A 20 -12.36 11.76 23.73
C LYS A 20 -11.56 10.53 23.28
N VAL A 21 -11.70 10.14 22.01
CA VAL A 21 -10.97 9.00 21.42
C VAL A 21 -9.48 9.33 21.32
N LYS A 22 -9.14 10.54 20.88
CA LYS A 22 -7.74 11.00 20.83
C LYS A 22 -7.06 10.91 22.20
N LEU A 23 -7.72 11.41 23.24
CA LEU A 23 -7.21 11.35 24.62
C LEU A 23 -7.05 9.91 25.11
N GLN A 24 -8.03 9.04 24.86
CA GLN A 24 -7.96 7.61 25.20
C GLN A 24 -6.78 6.91 24.51
N VAL A 25 -6.53 7.21 23.23
CA VAL A 25 -5.38 6.69 22.49
C VAL A 25 -4.07 7.13 23.11
N VAL A 26 -3.92 8.42 23.44
CA VAL A 26 -2.69 8.95 24.06
C VAL A 26 -2.44 8.30 25.43
N ILE A 27 -3.48 8.16 26.26
CA ILE A 27 -3.38 7.52 27.58
C ILE A 27 -2.99 6.05 27.42
N ARG A 28 -3.63 5.30 26.51
CA ARG A 28 -3.34 3.89 26.23
C ARG A 28 -1.89 3.66 25.79
N GLN A 29 -1.29 4.64 25.12
CA GLN A 29 0.09 4.56 24.63
C GLN A 29 1.12 5.14 25.60
N ASP A 30 0.75 5.43 26.85
CA ASP A 30 1.61 6.10 27.85
C ASP A 30 2.22 7.40 27.33
N SER A 31 1.47 8.12 26.48
CA SER A 31 1.95 9.32 25.76
C SER A 31 3.23 9.07 24.95
N LYS A 32 3.41 7.89 24.36
CA LYS A 32 4.53 7.55 23.48
C LYS A 32 4.07 7.36 22.04
N CYS A 33 4.92 7.78 21.11
CA CYS A 33 4.72 7.56 19.68
C CYS A 33 4.82 6.07 19.36
N SER A 34 3.87 5.53 18.60
CA SER A 34 3.85 4.10 18.27
C SER A 34 4.99 3.67 17.34
N SER A 35 5.67 4.61 16.66
CA SER A 35 6.71 4.31 15.69
C SER A 35 8.12 4.47 16.25
N CYS A 36 8.43 5.57 16.95
CA CYS A 36 9.76 5.80 17.52
C CYS A 36 9.86 5.50 19.03
N GLY A 37 8.74 5.34 19.74
CA GLY A 37 8.72 5.09 21.19
C GLY A 37 9.01 6.31 22.08
N GLU A 38 9.35 7.46 21.48
CA GLU A 38 9.57 8.71 22.22
C GLU A 38 8.27 9.34 22.71
N ARG A 39 8.36 10.22 23.71
CA ARG A 39 7.19 10.91 24.24
C ARG A 39 6.57 11.82 23.19
N LEU A 40 5.24 11.78 23.13
CA LEU A 40 4.43 12.71 22.35
C LEU A 40 4.50 14.08 23.02
N GLY A 41 4.60 15.11 22.18
CA GLY A 41 4.61 16.50 22.62
C GLY A 41 3.20 17.04 22.82
N LYS A 42 2.95 18.23 22.28
CA LYS A 42 1.60 18.81 22.28
C LYS A 42 0.69 18.01 21.35
N LEU A 43 -0.62 18.03 21.64
CA LEU A 43 -1.64 17.42 20.79
C LEU A 43 -1.65 17.99 19.36
N VAL A 44 -1.21 19.23 19.17
CA VAL A 44 -1.08 19.87 17.85
C VAL A 44 0.04 19.28 17.00
N ASP A 45 1.08 18.73 17.63
CA ASP A 45 2.24 18.12 16.96
C ASP A 45 2.09 16.59 16.86
N THR A 46 0.88 16.09 17.12
CA THR A 46 0.55 14.67 17.17
C THR A 46 -0.53 14.35 16.15
N GLU A 47 -0.27 13.37 15.29
CA GLU A 47 -1.23 12.86 14.33
C GLU A 47 -1.77 11.49 14.77
N PHE A 48 -3.04 11.26 14.49
CA PHE A 48 -3.76 10.03 14.83
C PHE A 48 -3.97 9.19 13.58
N ASP A 49 -3.28 8.06 13.53
CA ASP A 49 -3.20 7.17 12.39
C ASP A 49 -4.03 5.91 12.59
N HIS A 50 -4.68 5.43 11.52
CA HIS A 50 -5.50 4.24 11.55
C HIS A 50 -4.67 3.03 11.11
N ILE A 51 -4.63 1.98 11.94
CA ILE A 51 -3.92 0.74 11.64
C ILE A 51 -4.90 -0.43 11.79
N PRO A 52 -5.27 -1.15 10.71
CA PRO A 52 -5.00 -0.84 9.29
C PRO A 52 -5.72 0.44 8.83
N ALA A 53 -5.26 1.03 7.71
CA ALA A 53 -5.85 2.24 7.14
C ALA A 53 -7.34 2.02 6.82
N VAL A 54 -8.18 3.03 7.06
CA VAL A 54 -9.65 2.93 6.92
C VAL A 54 -10.06 2.37 5.55
N GLN A 55 -9.42 2.84 4.48
CA GLN A 55 -9.69 2.42 3.09
C GLN A 55 -9.30 0.96 2.79
N LEU A 56 -8.53 0.32 3.67
CA LEU A 56 -8.16 -1.09 3.58
C LEU A 56 -9.01 -1.99 4.50
N ARG A 57 -9.91 -1.40 5.30
CA ARG A 57 -10.80 -2.16 6.19
C ARG A 57 -12.00 -2.69 5.41
N CYS A 58 -12.68 -3.66 6.01
CA CYS A 58 -13.94 -4.18 5.51
C CYS A 58 -15.07 -3.18 5.79
N TRP A 59 -16.04 -3.04 4.89
CA TRP A 59 -17.22 -2.21 5.08
C TRP A 59 -18.39 -3.04 5.59
N ASP A 60 -19.04 -2.56 6.64
CA ASP A 60 -20.32 -3.04 7.14
C ASP A 60 -21.45 -2.14 6.63
N PRO A 61 -22.32 -2.64 5.73
CA PRO A 61 -23.44 -1.85 5.20
C PRO A 61 -24.52 -1.55 6.24
N GLU A 62 -24.69 -2.38 7.28
CA GLU A 62 -25.70 -2.19 8.32
C GLU A 62 -25.28 -1.09 9.29
N ALA A 63 -24.06 -1.18 9.81
CA ALA A 63 -23.50 -0.17 10.72
C ALA A 63 -23.07 1.11 10.01
N LYS A 64 -22.99 1.11 8.66
CA LYS A 64 -22.43 2.19 7.83
C LYS A 64 -21.05 2.62 8.35
N ASP A 65 -20.22 1.64 8.69
CA ASP A 65 -18.87 1.83 9.21
C ASP A 65 -17.94 0.74 8.70
N THR A 66 -16.65 0.87 9.01
CA THR A 66 -15.69 -0.19 8.76
C THR A 66 -15.68 -1.21 9.89
N VAL A 67 -15.18 -2.41 9.59
CA VAL A 67 -14.82 -3.44 10.57
C VAL A 67 -13.29 -3.58 10.55
N PRO A 68 -12.57 -3.26 11.63
CA PRO A 68 -13.03 -2.64 12.89
C PRO A 68 -13.57 -1.20 12.71
N PRO A 69 -14.42 -0.70 13.65
CA PRO A 69 -15.02 0.63 13.58
C PRO A 69 -14.00 1.73 13.32
N SER A 70 -14.35 2.75 12.52
CA SER A 70 -13.39 3.79 12.14
C SER A 70 -12.81 4.51 13.36
N ASN A 71 -13.61 4.73 14.40
CA ASN A 71 -13.23 5.45 15.62
C ASN A 71 -12.83 4.52 16.79
N ASP A 72 -12.47 3.27 16.49
CA ASP A 72 -12.01 2.32 17.50
C ASP A 72 -10.62 2.70 18.05
N VAL A 73 -10.53 2.84 19.37
CA VAL A 73 -9.33 3.24 20.14
C VAL A 73 -8.17 2.24 19.95
N GLU A 74 -8.48 0.96 19.75
CA GLU A 74 -7.48 -0.09 19.59
C GLU A 74 -6.77 -0.01 18.23
N HIS A 75 -7.46 0.54 17.23
CA HIS A 75 -7.01 0.62 15.84
C HIS A 75 -6.61 2.04 15.43
N ILE A 76 -6.47 2.95 16.39
CA ILE A 76 -5.94 4.30 16.23
C ILE A 76 -4.68 4.45 17.08
N PHE A 77 -3.63 5.01 16.49
CA PHE A 77 -2.33 5.20 17.12
C PHE A 77 -1.86 6.63 16.93
N ALA A 78 -1.42 7.26 18.02
CA ALA A 78 -0.78 8.56 18.01
C ALA A 78 0.69 8.44 17.60
N LYS A 79 1.10 9.35 16.72
CA LYS A 79 2.46 9.45 16.15
C LYS A 79 2.88 10.91 16.02
N HIS A 80 4.19 11.16 16.01
CA HIS A 80 4.72 12.44 15.54
C HIS A 80 4.42 12.63 14.05
N VAL A 81 4.27 13.88 13.62
CA VAL A 81 3.97 14.25 12.23
C VAL A 81 4.96 13.61 11.24
N ASP A 82 6.26 13.65 11.55
CA ASP A 82 7.30 13.09 10.67
C ASP A 82 7.22 11.56 10.58
N CYS A 83 6.95 10.89 11.71
CA CYS A 83 6.77 9.45 11.76
C CYS A 83 5.52 9.01 10.98
N HIS A 84 4.44 9.80 11.06
CA HIS A 84 3.23 9.56 10.28
C HIS A 84 3.49 9.76 8.78
N ALA A 85 4.10 10.88 8.38
CA ALA A 85 4.43 11.17 6.99
C ALA A 85 5.32 10.06 6.36
N ALA A 86 6.31 9.57 7.10
CA ALA A 86 7.17 8.47 6.66
C ALA A 86 6.38 7.18 6.37
N LYS A 87 5.36 6.84 7.18
CA LYS A 87 4.48 5.68 6.92
C LYS A 87 3.54 5.93 5.74
N THR A 88 2.93 7.11 5.66
CA THR A 88 1.94 7.42 4.63
C THR A 88 2.57 7.47 3.23
N PHE A 89 3.72 8.14 3.10
CA PHE A 89 4.35 8.40 1.80
C PHE A 89 5.53 7.47 1.48
N GLY A 90 6.08 6.79 2.50
CA GLY A 90 7.29 6.00 2.36
C GLY A 90 8.55 6.87 2.26
N SER A 91 9.69 6.22 2.02
CA SER A 91 10.96 6.92 1.78
C SER A 91 11.11 7.31 0.31
N LYS A 92 11.98 8.28 0.00
CA LYS A 92 12.34 8.63 -1.38
C LYS A 92 12.94 7.44 -2.14
N ALA A 93 13.61 6.52 -1.45
CA ALA A 93 14.27 5.35 -2.04
C ALA A 93 13.28 4.24 -2.41
N SER A 94 12.24 4.03 -1.59
CA SER A 94 11.19 3.05 -1.86
C SER A 94 9.88 3.52 -1.25
N LYS A 95 8.85 3.54 -2.09
CA LYS A 95 7.46 3.77 -1.67
C LYS A 95 6.73 2.48 -1.32
N ARG A 96 7.36 1.31 -1.50
CA ARG A 96 6.73 0.02 -1.25
C ARG A 96 6.53 -0.17 0.26
N GLY A 97 5.33 -0.59 0.67
CA GLY A 97 4.92 -0.64 2.07
C GLY A 97 4.39 0.67 2.65
N SER A 98 4.31 1.74 1.84
CA SER A 98 3.58 2.95 2.24
C SER A 98 2.08 2.77 2.06
N ASP A 99 1.28 3.31 2.99
CA ASP A 99 -0.17 3.12 2.99
C ASP A 99 -0.81 3.56 1.66
N VAL A 100 -0.36 4.68 1.10
CA VAL A 100 -0.88 5.20 -0.18
C VAL A 100 -0.65 4.22 -1.33
N THR A 101 0.54 3.62 -1.39
CA THR A 101 0.86 2.65 -2.44
C THR A 101 0.11 1.34 -2.28
N GLU A 102 -0.07 0.86 -1.05
CA GLU A 102 -0.81 -0.36 -0.78
C GLU A 102 -2.30 -0.18 -1.08
N ILE A 103 -2.91 0.97 -0.73
CA ILE A 103 -4.29 1.30 -1.12
C ILE A 103 -4.45 1.34 -2.64
N ALA A 104 -3.51 1.98 -3.35
CA ALA A 104 -3.58 2.03 -4.81
C ALA A 104 -3.44 0.62 -5.44
N ARG A 105 -2.60 -0.22 -4.84
CA ARG A 105 -2.38 -1.60 -5.29
C ARG A 105 -3.60 -2.48 -5.02
N THR A 106 -4.19 -2.43 -3.83
CA THR A 106 -5.38 -3.21 -3.50
C THR A 106 -6.56 -2.83 -4.40
N LYS A 107 -6.77 -1.53 -4.65
CA LYS A 107 -7.78 -1.06 -5.61
C LYS A 107 -7.55 -1.60 -7.02
N ARG A 108 -6.30 -1.64 -7.48
CA ARG A 108 -5.96 -2.22 -8.80
C ARG A 108 -6.25 -3.71 -8.86
N ILE A 109 -5.81 -4.47 -7.86
CA ILE A 109 -6.04 -5.92 -7.78
C ILE A 109 -7.54 -6.22 -7.71
N ALA A 110 -8.31 -5.46 -6.93
CA ALA A 110 -9.75 -5.60 -6.85
C ALA A 110 -10.42 -5.40 -8.22
N LYS A 111 -10.02 -4.35 -8.95
CA LYS A 111 -10.49 -4.12 -10.32
C LYS A 111 -10.12 -5.28 -11.26
N ASP A 112 -8.87 -5.72 -11.25
CA ASP A 112 -8.39 -6.80 -12.13
C ASP A 112 -9.12 -8.14 -11.87
N THR A 113 -9.40 -8.44 -10.60
CA THR A 113 -10.13 -9.64 -10.18
C THR A 113 -11.61 -9.57 -10.56
N GLU A 114 -12.25 -8.41 -10.45
CA GLU A 114 -13.63 -8.20 -10.90
C GLU A 114 -13.73 -8.34 -12.43
N GLU A 115 -12.82 -7.71 -13.19
CA GLU A 115 -12.75 -7.87 -14.65
C GLU A 115 -12.51 -9.32 -15.06
N PHE A 116 -11.70 -10.06 -14.31
CA PHE A 116 -11.50 -11.49 -14.54
C PHE A 116 -12.78 -12.30 -14.27
N ARG A 117 -13.47 -12.05 -13.14
CA ARG A 117 -14.75 -12.69 -12.82
C ARG A 117 -15.81 -12.42 -13.88
N ARG A 118 -15.95 -11.17 -14.32
CA ARG A 118 -16.86 -10.80 -15.42
C ARG A 118 -16.56 -11.58 -16.71
N ARG A 119 -15.28 -11.70 -17.08
CA ARG A 119 -14.85 -12.50 -18.25
C ARG A 119 -15.14 -13.99 -18.11
N MET A 120 -15.04 -14.55 -16.90
CA MET A 120 -15.35 -15.96 -16.66
C MET A 120 -16.85 -16.23 -16.72
N LEU A 121 -17.68 -15.38 -16.09
CA LEU A 121 -19.14 -15.49 -16.16
C LEU A 121 -19.67 -15.36 -17.59
N ALA A 122 -19.11 -14.43 -18.38
CA ALA A 122 -19.47 -14.25 -19.79
C ALA A 122 -19.08 -15.45 -20.68
N LYS A 123 -18.14 -16.31 -20.26
CA LYS A 123 -17.83 -17.57 -20.98
C LYS A 123 -18.84 -18.68 -20.67
N VAL A 124 -19.50 -18.62 -19.52
CA VAL A 124 -20.44 -19.66 -19.05
C VAL A 124 -21.87 -19.36 -19.51
N ALA A 125 -22.25 -18.09 -19.67
CA ALA A 125 -23.52 -17.65 -20.22
C ALA A 125 -23.31 -16.83 -21.51
N PRO A 126 -23.54 -17.40 -22.71
CA PRO A 126 -23.17 -16.78 -23.98
C PRO A 126 -24.03 -15.58 -24.42
N ASP A 127 -25.13 -15.25 -23.73
CA ASP A 127 -26.07 -14.17 -24.12
C ASP A 127 -25.72 -12.78 -23.59
N VAL A 128 -24.59 -12.60 -22.87
CA VAL A 128 -24.16 -11.27 -22.40
C VAL A 128 -23.10 -10.71 -23.34
N GLU A 129 -23.52 -10.00 -24.38
CA GLU A 129 -22.62 -9.22 -25.23
C GLU A 129 -21.95 -8.11 -24.42
N MET A 130 -20.68 -8.31 -24.06
CA MET A 130 -19.86 -7.24 -23.50
C MET A 130 -19.08 -6.54 -24.60
N PRO A 131 -19.20 -5.20 -24.75
CA PRO A 131 -18.37 -4.46 -25.69
C PRO A 131 -16.90 -4.55 -25.23
N ARG A 132 -16.08 -5.29 -25.98
CA ARG A 132 -14.63 -5.25 -25.80
C ARG A 132 -14.15 -3.87 -26.21
N GLU A 133 -13.85 -3.01 -25.23
CA GLU A 133 -13.08 -1.80 -25.49
C GLU A 133 -11.77 -2.19 -26.18
N LYS A 134 -11.65 -1.89 -27.47
CA LYS A 134 -10.43 -2.10 -28.24
C LYS A 134 -9.36 -1.20 -27.65
N ARG A 135 -8.47 -1.76 -26.81
CA ARG A 135 -7.32 -1.02 -26.30
C ARG A 135 -6.56 -0.43 -27.51
N PRO A 136 -6.29 0.88 -27.52
CA PRO A 136 -5.60 1.51 -28.64
C PRO A 136 -4.22 0.87 -28.78
N LYS A 137 -3.87 0.41 -29.99
CA LYS A 137 -2.55 -0.14 -30.29
C LYS A 137 -1.53 0.98 -30.10
N ARG A 138 -0.65 0.86 -29.11
CA ARG A 138 0.50 1.76 -28.96
C ARG A 138 1.55 1.41 -30.02
N ALA A 139 2.08 2.42 -30.69
CA ALA A 139 3.20 2.24 -31.59
C ALA A 139 4.39 1.65 -30.82
N TRP A 140 4.97 0.57 -31.35
CA TRP A 140 6.17 -0.04 -30.77
C TRP A 140 7.31 1.00 -30.75
N PRO A 141 8.08 1.14 -29.67
CA PRO A 141 9.18 2.09 -29.62
C PRO A 141 10.18 1.79 -30.75
N LYS A 142 10.33 2.70 -31.72
CA LYS A 142 11.31 2.59 -32.83
C LYS A 142 12.74 2.92 -32.39
N ARG A 143 13.12 2.56 -31.15
CA ARG A 143 14.45 2.86 -30.63
C ARG A 143 15.38 1.72 -31.03
N SER A 144 16.46 2.01 -31.74
CA SER A 144 17.52 1.03 -31.96
C SER A 144 18.09 0.60 -30.60
N PHE A 145 18.27 -0.70 -30.39
CA PHE A 145 19.02 -1.17 -29.24
C PHE A 145 20.41 -0.51 -29.25
N PRO A 146 20.90 0.00 -28.10
CA PRO A 146 22.24 0.56 -28.06
C PRO A 146 23.21 -0.55 -28.50
N LYS A 147 23.93 -0.32 -29.60
CA LYS A 147 25.02 -1.20 -30.00
C LYS A 147 26.00 -1.20 -28.83
N ARG A 148 26.32 -2.39 -28.33
CA ARG A 148 27.34 -2.59 -27.31
C ARG A 148 28.61 -1.93 -27.85
N GLY A 149 28.91 -0.73 -27.36
CA GLY A 149 30.17 -0.06 -27.70
C GLY A 149 31.29 -1.01 -27.32
N LYS A 150 32.26 -1.19 -28.22
CA LYS A 150 33.54 -1.81 -27.88
C LYS A 150 34.09 -1.05 -26.68
N HIS A 151 33.87 -1.58 -25.49
CA HIS A 151 34.66 -1.21 -24.33
C HIS A 151 35.97 -1.96 -24.53
N GLU A 152 36.89 -1.34 -25.28
CA GLU A 152 38.31 -1.62 -25.11
C GLU A 152 38.65 -1.19 -23.69
N GLY A 153 38.67 -2.18 -22.79
CA GLY A 153 38.79 -1.97 -21.36
C GLY A 153 38.77 -3.33 -20.67
N THR A 154 39.79 -4.12 -20.99
CA THR A 154 40.44 -5.12 -20.14
C THR A 154 39.70 -5.49 -18.85
N ARG A 155 39.09 -6.68 -18.88
CA ARG A 155 39.05 -7.55 -17.70
C ARG A 155 39.67 -8.88 -18.09
N SER A 156 40.98 -8.99 -17.84
CA SER A 156 41.66 -10.27 -17.76
C SER A 156 41.09 -11.03 -16.55
N ARG A 157 40.05 -11.80 -16.82
CA ARG A 157 39.69 -12.97 -16.04
C ARG A 157 40.72 -14.01 -16.44
N ASP A 158 41.77 -14.16 -15.63
CA ASP A 158 42.62 -15.36 -15.47
C ASP A 158 43.90 -14.93 -14.73
N GLN A 159 43.90 -15.15 -13.42
CA GLN A 159 45.08 -15.43 -12.59
C GLN A 159 44.56 -16.01 -11.28
N GLU A 160 44.14 -17.27 -11.35
CA GLU A 160 44.06 -18.15 -10.18
C GLU A 160 45.48 -18.67 -9.86
N GLY A 161 45.80 -18.76 -8.57
CA GLY A 161 46.71 -19.77 -8.04
C GLY A 161 48.09 -19.31 -7.59
N GLY A 162 48.32 -19.33 -6.27
CA GLY A 162 49.67 -19.47 -5.71
C GLY A 162 50.03 -18.59 -4.53
N ALA A 163 49.24 -18.55 -3.46
CA ALA A 163 49.75 -18.11 -2.16
C ALA A 163 50.59 -19.26 -1.57
N ALA A 164 51.91 -19.18 -1.76
CA ALA A 164 52.86 -19.96 -0.98
C ALA A 164 52.89 -19.39 0.44
N ALA A 165 52.58 -20.24 1.42
CA ALA A 165 52.91 -20.02 2.82
C ALA A 165 54.38 -20.43 3.02
N ASP A 166 55.20 -19.54 3.58
CA ASP A 166 56.21 -19.83 4.62
C ASP A 166 56.99 -18.56 4.97
N GLY A 167 57.25 -18.34 6.27
CA GLY A 167 58.06 -17.25 6.83
C GLY A 167 57.48 -16.59 8.07
#